data_AF-A0A382R6J4-F1
#
_entry.id   AF-A0A382R6J4-F1
#
_cell.length_a   1.000
_cell.length_b   1.000
_cell.length_c   1.000
_cell.angle_alpha   90.00
_cell.angle_beta   90.00
_cell.angle_gamma   90.00
#
_symmetry.space_group_name_H-M   'P 1'
#
loop_
_entity.id
_entity.type
_entity.pdbx_description
1 polymer ?
#
loop_
_entity_poly.entity_id
_entity_poly.type
_entity_poly.pdbx_seq_one_letter_code
_entity_poly.pdbx_strand_id
1 'polypeptide(L)'
;ILVAFMPWKGYNFEDAMLISEKMIKDDIYTSIHIEEFDVTARDTKLGPEEITRDIPNAGEEALRNLDHRGVVRIGAEVKPGDILVGKITPKSETDLAPEEKLLRAIFGEKAADVKDSSLKVPSGTFGIVMDIKISSRTEAEQEKLSPSDNRRQIKQIKEDYRNQSDDLRSQLTESLSNILLGEKIPLNVKNSETGDVIIPANRKITKTLLRRLSSVHRYVDIPPSPVRIKVFEIIEGYENKFKDLDDDRDRKIEAIEHGDPIDQGAIKNVRVFVAKKQKIRVGDKMAGRHGNKGVVAKIVAEEDMPCLPDGTPVELIIDSHGIP
;
A
#
# COMPACT_ATOMS: atom_id res chain seq x y z
N ILE A 1 -15.49 -23.39 4.20
CA ILE A 1 -14.92 -23.81 5.50
C ILE A 1 -15.96 -24.61 6.23
N LEU A 2 -15.87 -25.93 6.10
CA LEU A 2 -16.66 -26.88 6.87
C LEU A 2 -16.01 -27.08 8.25
N VAL A 3 -16.78 -26.84 9.32
CA VAL A 3 -16.28 -26.87 10.70
C VAL A 3 -16.97 -28.01 11.47
N ALA A 4 -16.21 -28.82 12.20
CA ALA A 4 -16.73 -29.79 13.15
C ALA A 4 -16.45 -29.35 14.60
N PHE A 5 -17.47 -29.47 15.45
CA PHE A 5 -17.37 -29.27 16.88
C PHE A 5 -17.26 -30.62 17.57
N MET A 6 -16.04 -31.05 17.86
CA MET A 6 -15.80 -32.34 18.53
C MET A 6 -14.38 -32.39 19.10
N PRO A 7 -14.13 -33.10 20.21
CA PRO A 7 -12.77 -33.38 20.64
C PRO A 7 -12.06 -34.31 19.64
N TRP A 8 -10.81 -34.01 19.31
CA TRP A 8 -10.03 -34.80 18.35
C TRP A 8 -8.62 -35.07 18.86
N LYS A 9 -8.42 -36.27 19.42
CA LYS A 9 -7.13 -36.79 19.91
C LYS A 9 -6.37 -35.83 20.85
N GLY A 10 -7.08 -34.91 21.51
CA GLY A 10 -6.51 -33.88 22.40
C GLY A 10 -5.75 -32.75 21.68
N TYR A 11 -5.74 -32.70 20.35
CA TYR A 11 -5.02 -31.65 19.61
C TYR A 11 -5.77 -30.32 19.56
N ASN A 12 -7.08 -30.33 19.83
CA ASN A 12 -7.91 -29.14 19.98
C ASN A 12 -8.25 -28.88 21.46
N PHE A 13 -7.30 -29.09 22.38
CA PHE A 13 -7.48 -28.78 23.79
C PHE A 13 -7.52 -27.27 24.05
N GLU A 14 -8.37 -26.82 24.98
CA GLU A 14 -8.64 -25.39 25.24
C GLU A 14 -9.08 -24.65 23.97
N ASP A 15 -8.28 -23.66 23.55
CA ASP A 15 -8.54 -22.82 22.39
C ASP A 15 -7.76 -23.30 21.14
N ALA A 16 -7.20 -24.50 21.17
CA ALA A 16 -6.47 -25.04 20.03
C ALA A 16 -7.42 -25.43 18.88
N MET A 17 -6.99 -25.15 17.64
CA MET A 17 -7.73 -25.47 16.42
C MET A 17 -6.92 -26.41 15.53
N LEU A 18 -7.61 -27.32 14.86
CA LEU A 18 -7.03 -28.25 13.89
C LEU A 18 -7.48 -27.87 12.49
N ILE A 19 -6.52 -27.77 11.57
CA ILE A 19 -6.78 -27.39 10.19
C ILE A 19 -6.46 -28.55 9.26
N SER A 20 -7.31 -28.78 8.27
CA SER A 20 -7.04 -29.72 7.18
C SER A 20 -5.95 -29.20 6.25
N GLU A 21 -5.04 -30.09 5.83
CA GLU A 21 -4.04 -29.81 4.80
C GLU A 21 -4.68 -29.29 3.49
N LYS A 22 -5.92 -29.70 3.20
CA LYS A 22 -6.70 -29.20 2.06
C LYS A 22 -6.75 -27.67 2.03
N MET A 23 -6.96 -27.04 3.18
CA MET A 23 -7.05 -25.57 3.27
C MET A 23 -5.76 -24.85 2.87
N ILE A 24 -4.61 -25.53 3.04
CA ILE A 24 -3.28 -25.02 2.69
C ILE A 24 -3.00 -25.23 1.20
N LYS A 25 -3.48 -26.35 0.64
CA LYS A 25 -3.40 -26.62 -0.81
C LYS A 25 -4.26 -25.64 -1.61
N ASP A 26 -5.46 -25.35 -1.10
CA ASP A 26 -6.42 -24.43 -1.73
C ASP A 26 -6.10 -22.95 -1.47
N ASP A 27 -5.02 -22.64 -0.75
CA ASP A 27 -4.58 -21.27 -0.43
C ASP A 27 -5.67 -20.39 0.24
N ILE A 28 -6.60 -21.00 0.99
CA ILE A 28 -7.78 -20.32 1.56
C ILE A 28 -7.36 -19.20 2.54
N TYR A 29 -6.34 -19.47 3.34
CA TYR A 29 -5.78 -18.53 4.33
C TYR A 29 -4.37 -18.08 3.97
N THR A 30 -4.08 -17.92 2.68
CA THR A 30 -2.80 -17.37 2.22
C THR A 30 -2.92 -15.85 2.07
N SER A 31 -2.09 -15.11 2.80
CA SER A 31 -1.99 -13.65 2.71
C SER A 31 -0.77 -13.23 1.91
N ILE A 32 -0.86 -12.05 1.29
CA ILE A 32 0.28 -11.39 0.67
C ILE A 32 0.71 -10.27 1.62
N HIS A 33 1.94 -10.36 2.10
CA HIS A 33 2.58 -9.32 2.90
C HIS A 33 3.60 -8.61 2.02
N ILE A 34 3.54 -7.28 1.99
CA ILE A 34 4.51 -6.46 1.29
C ILE A 34 5.38 -5.80 2.36
N GLU A 35 6.68 -6.11 2.34
CA GLU A 35 7.68 -5.50 3.21
C GLU A 35 8.46 -4.45 2.41
N GLU A 36 8.70 -3.31 3.03
CA GLU A 36 9.51 -2.22 2.48
C GLU A 36 10.90 -2.26 3.12
N PHE A 37 11.94 -2.30 2.29
CA PHE A 37 13.32 -2.19 2.72
C PHE A 37 13.94 -0.95 2.10
N ASP A 38 14.45 -0.05 2.93
CA ASP A 38 15.08 1.19 2.48
C ASP A 38 16.58 1.20 2.79
N VAL A 39 17.35 1.81 1.89
CA VAL A 39 18.74 2.14 2.15
C VAL A 39 19.06 3.52 1.59
N THR A 40 19.74 4.30 2.42
CA THR A 40 20.21 5.63 2.04
C THR A 40 21.73 5.62 1.94
N ALA A 41 22.23 6.11 0.81
CA ALA A 41 23.63 6.49 0.60
C ALA A 41 23.81 7.95 1.04
N ARG A 42 24.75 8.18 1.95
CA ARG A 42 24.99 9.49 2.56
C ARG A 42 26.39 9.99 2.26
N ASP A 43 26.55 11.30 2.28
CA ASP A 43 27.89 11.89 2.27
C ASP A 43 28.51 11.78 3.67
N THR A 44 29.70 11.16 3.75
CA THR A 44 30.42 10.97 5.01
C THR A 44 31.69 11.81 5.03
N LYS A 45 32.27 12.03 6.21
CA LYS A 45 33.54 12.78 6.35
C LYS A 45 34.70 12.17 5.56
N LEU A 46 34.66 10.87 5.29
CA LEU A 46 35.71 10.13 4.57
C LEU A 46 35.45 10.06 3.06
N GLY A 47 34.27 10.49 2.60
CA GLY A 47 33.85 10.46 1.21
C GLY A 47 32.37 10.07 1.08
N PRO A 48 31.80 10.20 -0.13
CA PRO A 48 30.43 9.83 -0.40
C PRO A 48 30.27 8.30 -0.37
N GLU A 49 29.17 7.81 0.21
CA GLU A 49 28.73 6.43 -0.02
C GLU A 49 28.18 6.28 -1.44
N GLU A 50 28.50 5.17 -2.09
CA GLU A 50 28.08 4.90 -3.46
C GLU A 50 27.24 3.63 -3.54
N ILE A 51 26.23 3.66 -4.42
CA ILE A 51 25.43 2.48 -4.75
C ILE A 51 26.01 1.89 -6.02
N THR A 52 26.57 0.68 -5.93
CA THR A 52 27.26 0.01 -7.03
C THR A 52 27.13 -1.50 -6.92
N ARG A 53 27.28 -2.18 -8.06
CA ARG A 53 27.37 -3.63 -8.15
C ARG A 53 28.75 -4.14 -7.72
N ASP A 54 29.77 -3.29 -7.75
CA ASP A 54 31.16 -3.65 -7.45
C ASP A 54 31.39 -3.67 -5.93
N ILE A 55 30.91 -4.74 -5.30
CA ILE A 55 30.95 -4.93 -3.84
C ILE A 55 32.17 -5.80 -3.48
N PRO A 56 33.03 -5.36 -2.53
CA PRO A 56 34.19 -6.17 -2.11
C PRO A 56 33.73 -7.48 -1.47
N ASN A 57 34.43 -8.58 -1.77
CA ASN A 57 34.17 -9.92 -1.25
C ASN A 57 32.78 -10.50 -1.59
N ALA A 58 32.05 -9.93 -2.55
CA ALA A 58 30.80 -10.50 -3.04
C ALA A 58 31.07 -11.52 -4.16
N GLY A 59 30.59 -12.75 -3.98
CA GLY A 59 30.68 -13.79 -5.02
C GLY A 59 29.71 -13.53 -6.19
N GLU A 60 29.96 -14.16 -7.35
CA GLU A 60 29.13 -14.01 -8.55
C GLU A 60 27.66 -14.40 -8.31
N GLU A 61 27.40 -15.35 -7.40
CA GLU A 61 26.05 -15.77 -7.03
C GLU A 61 25.24 -14.63 -6.38
N ALA A 62 25.88 -13.87 -5.49
CA ALA A 62 25.23 -12.73 -4.80
C ALA A 62 24.98 -11.56 -5.76
N LEU A 63 25.83 -11.40 -6.79
CA LEU A 63 25.75 -10.33 -7.78
C LEU A 63 24.84 -10.68 -8.98
N ARG A 64 24.25 -11.87 -9.02
CA ARG A 64 23.43 -12.36 -10.13
C ARG A 64 22.13 -11.56 -10.31
N ASN A 65 21.49 -11.21 -9.20
CA ASN A 65 20.20 -10.53 -9.19
C ASN A 65 20.32 -9.00 -9.28
N LEU A 66 21.53 -8.45 -9.13
CA LEU A 66 21.79 -7.02 -9.25
C LEU A 66 21.88 -6.59 -10.72
N ASP A 67 21.42 -5.39 -10.98
CA ASP A 67 21.62 -4.68 -12.23
C ASP A 67 23.00 -3.97 -12.27
N HIS A 68 23.28 -3.27 -13.37
CA HIS A 68 24.51 -2.51 -13.55
C HIS A 68 24.68 -1.35 -12.55
N ARG A 69 23.59 -0.94 -11.88
CA ARG A 69 23.56 0.16 -10.91
C ARG A 69 23.72 -0.33 -9.48
N GLY A 70 23.82 -1.64 -9.26
CA GLY A 70 23.89 -2.23 -7.92
C GLY A 70 22.53 -2.39 -7.24
N VAL A 71 21.42 -2.38 -7.98
CA VAL A 71 20.06 -2.55 -7.44
C VAL A 71 19.46 -3.87 -7.95
N VAL A 72 18.72 -4.58 -7.09
CA VAL A 72 18.04 -5.82 -7.46
C VAL A 72 17.03 -5.59 -8.59
N ARG A 73 16.75 -6.61 -9.40
CA ARG A 73 15.76 -6.50 -10.49
C ARG A 73 14.34 -6.74 -9.98
N ILE A 74 13.37 -6.02 -10.55
CA ILE A 74 11.95 -6.31 -10.34
C ILE A 74 11.64 -7.71 -10.88
N GLY A 75 10.89 -8.50 -10.09
CA GLY A 75 10.57 -9.90 -10.38
C GLY A 75 11.63 -10.90 -9.94
N ALA A 76 12.75 -10.46 -9.35
CA ALA A 76 13.72 -11.38 -8.77
C ALA A 76 13.17 -12.07 -7.51
N GLU A 77 13.34 -13.39 -7.43
CA GLU A 77 13.14 -14.16 -6.20
C GLU A 77 14.36 -13.96 -5.30
N VAL A 78 14.11 -13.52 -4.06
CA VAL A 78 15.15 -13.20 -3.09
C VAL A 78 15.05 -14.08 -1.85
N LYS A 79 16.21 -14.50 -1.35
CA LYS A 79 16.38 -15.33 -0.16
C LYS A 79 17.10 -14.57 0.95
N PRO A 80 17.03 -15.03 2.20
CA PRO A 80 17.81 -14.47 3.29
C PRO A 80 19.29 -14.38 2.94
N GLY A 81 19.89 -13.19 3.10
CA GLY A 81 21.29 -12.92 2.78
C GLY A 81 21.56 -12.41 1.36
N ASP A 82 20.59 -12.48 0.44
CA ASP A 82 20.72 -11.89 -0.89
C ASP A 82 20.83 -10.37 -0.79
N ILE A 83 21.60 -9.77 -1.71
CA ILE A 83 21.82 -8.33 -1.77
C ILE A 83 20.66 -7.69 -2.55
N LEU A 84 19.89 -6.83 -1.88
CA LEU A 84 18.84 -6.03 -2.51
C LEU A 84 19.42 -4.77 -3.16
N VAL A 85 20.35 -4.11 -2.46
CA VAL A 85 21.00 -2.90 -2.94
C VAL A 85 22.46 -2.92 -2.49
N GLY A 86 23.36 -2.94 -3.46
CA GLY A 86 24.80 -2.84 -3.26
C GLY A 86 25.19 -1.44 -2.81
N LYS A 87 25.76 -1.32 -1.62
CA LYS A 87 26.25 -0.05 -1.08
C LYS A 87 27.65 -0.21 -0.55
N ILE A 88 28.52 0.72 -0.93
CA ILE A 88 29.89 0.78 -0.45
C ILE A 88 30.11 2.08 0.35
N THR A 89 30.81 1.96 1.47
CA THR A 89 31.20 3.09 2.30
C THR A 89 32.73 3.20 2.30
N PRO A 90 33.30 4.37 1.97
CA PRO A 90 34.74 4.57 2.07
C PRO A 90 35.22 4.37 3.51
N LYS A 91 36.30 3.62 3.70
CA LYS A 91 36.93 3.35 4.99
C LYS A 91 38.24 4.12 5.07
N SER A 92 38.57 4.61 6.26
CA SER A 92 39.91 5.13 6.53
C SER A 92 40.94 4.01 6.37
N GLU A 93 42.10 4.30 5.77
CA GLU A 93 43.23 3.38 5.77
C GLU A 93 43.52 2.95 7.21
N THR A 94 43.33 1.66 7.49
CA THR A 94 43.76 1.03 8.73
C THR A 94 45.17 0.53 8.53
N ASP A 95 46.08 0.81 9.47
CA ASP A 95 47.40 0.21 9.49
C ASP A 95 47.29 -1.32 9.53
N LEU A 96 47.46 -1.94 8.36
CA LEU A 96 47.45 -3.40 8.20
C LEU A 96 48.67 -3.99 8.93
N ALA A 97 48.48 -5.18 9.51
CA ALA A 97 49.58 -5.91 10.11
C ALA A 97 50.66 -6.26 9.05
N PRO A 98 51.93 -6.47 9.44
CA PRO A 98 53.00 -6.82 8.50
C PRO A 98 52.65 -8.01 7.59
N GLU A 99 51.90 -8.99 8.11
CA GLU A 99 51.42 -10.17 7.39
C GLU A 99 50.40 -9.81 6.30
N GLU A 100 49.46 -8.91 6.58
CA GLU A 100 48.47 -8.42 5.62
C GLU A 100 49.10 -7.51 4.57
N LYS A 101 50.11 -6.71 4.96
CA LYS A 101 50.94 -5.92 4.02
C LYS A 101 51.68 -6.83 3.05
N LEU A 102 52.23 -7.94 3.55
CA LEU A 102 52.89 -8.94 2.73
C LEU A 102 51.91 -9.61 1.76
N LEU A 103 50.73 -10.03 2.24
CA LEU A 103 49.69 -10.60 1.40
C LEU A 103 49.24 -9.63 0.29
N ARG A 104 49.05 -8.35 0.61
CA ARG A 104 48.69 -7.31 -0.37
C ARG A 104 49.80 -7.11 -1.42
N ALA A 105 51.07 -7.21 -1.01
CA ALA A 105 52.21 -7.13 -1.92
C ALA A 105 52.34 -8.36 -2.84
N ILE A 106 51.97 -9.55 -2.36
CA ILE A 106 52.05 -10.80 -3.11
C ILE A 106 50.88 -10.93 -4.11
N PHE A 107 49.64 -10.70 -3.66
CA PHE A 107 48.45 -10.92 -4.48
C PHE A 107 48.10 -9.74 -5.37
N GLY A 108 48.69 -8.56 -5.14
CA GLY A 108 48.40 -7.35 -5.92
C GLY A 108 46.93 -6.94 -5.86
N GLU A 109 46.15 -7.55 -4.95
CA GLU A 109 44.77 -7.19 -4.71
C GLU A 109 44.78 -5.76 -4.18
N LYS A 110 44.36 -4.84 -5.05
CA LYS A 110 43.85 -3.55 -4.61
C LYS A 110 42.64 -3.88 -3.75
N ALA A 111 42.86 -4.17 -2.47
CA ALA A 111 41.80 -4.10 -1.49
C ALA A 111 41.22 -2.71 -1.66
N ALA A 112 40.03 -2.64 -2.24
CA ALA A 112 39.31 -1.39 -2.34
C ALA A 112 39.13 -0.94 -0.89
N ASP A 113 39.57 0.28 -0.55
CA ASP A 113 39.48 0.84 0.80
C ASP A 113 38.02 1.22 1.13
N VAL A 114 37.10 0.32 0.79
CA VAL A 114 35.65 0.46 0.89
C VAL A 114 35.11 -0.74 1.63
N LYS A 115 34.12 -0.49 2.48
CA LYS A 115 33.41 -1.49 3.26
C LYS A 115 32.07 -1.77 2.59
N ASP A 116 31.69 -3.04 2.51
CA ASP A 116 30.33 -3.45 2.18
C ASP A 116 29.35 -2.97 3.28
N SER A 117 28.45 -2.07 2.90
CA SER A 117 27.34 -1.56 3.72
C SER A 117 26.00 -1.78 3.01
N SER A 118 25.96 -2.79 2.13
CA SER A 118 24.81 -3.13 1.28
C SER A 118 23.58 -3.55 2.08
N LEU A 119 22.41 -3.28 1.51
CA LEU A 119 21.13 -3.76 2.00
C LEU A 119 20.96 -5.22 1.62
N LYS A 120 20.85 -6.08 2.63
CA LYS A 120 20.63 -7.53 2.46
C LYS A 120 19.26 -7.92 2.99
N VAL A 121 18.66 -8.95 2.40
CA VAL A 121 17.40 -9.51 2.88
C VAL A 121 17.60 -10.06 4.30
N PRO A 122 16.76 -9.67 5.29
CA PRO A 122 16.85 -10.19 6.64
C PRO A 122 16.65 -11.71 6.72
N SER A 123 17.17 -12.30 7.80
CA SER A 123 16.97 -13.71 8.11
C SER A 123 15.47 -14.04 8.23
N GLY A 124 15.03 -15.07 7.52
CA GLY A 124 13.64 -15.53 7.55
C GLY A 124 12.68 -14.82 6.59
N THR A 125 13.14 -13.80 5.86
CA THR A 125 12.36 -13.17 4.78
C THR A 125 12.67 -13.84 3.45
N PHE A 126 11.63 -14.22 2.72
CA PHE A 126 11.69 -14.76 1.36
C PHE A 126 10.56 -14.10 0.57
N GLY A 127 10.79 -13.83 -0.70
CA GLY A 127 9.77 -13.17 -1.51
C GLY A 127 10.23 -12.81 -2.90
N ILE A 128 9.37 -12.08 -3.59
CA ILE A 128 9.61 -11.56 -4.94
C ILE A 128 9.66 -10.04 -4.85
N VAL A 129 10.66 -9.45 -5.49
CA VAL A 129 10.75 -7.98 -5.62
C VAL A 129 9.61 -7.51 -6.52
N MET A 130 8.69 -6.72 -5.96
CA MET A 130 7.53 -6.19 -6.67
C MET A 130 7.82 -4.87 -7.35
N ASP A 131 8.47 -3.96 -6.62
CA ASP A 131 8.70 -2.60 -7.07
C ASP A 131 9.94 -2.01 -6.39
N ILE A 132 10.53 -1.00 -7.03
CA ILE A 132 11.74 -0.32 -6.55
C ILE A 132 11.59 1.16 -6.81
N LYS A 133 11.74 1.97 -5.76
CA LYS A 133 11.71 3.42 -5.84
C LYS A 133 13.09 3.98 -5.52
N ILE A 134 13.65 4.73 -6.46
CA ILE A 134 14.95 5.38 -6.32
C ILE A 134 14.72 6.89 -6.26
N SER A 135 15.21 7.55 -5.22
CA SER A 135 15.27 9.01 -5.12
C SER A 135 16.73 9.47 -5.00
N SER A 136 17.12 10.50 -5.73
CA SER A 136 18.49 11.04 -5.72
C SER A 136 18.48 12.56 -5.51
N ARG A 137 19.48 13.08 -4.80
CA ARG A 137 19.63 14.50 -4.48
C ARG A 137 20.31 15.27 -5.61
N THR A 138 21.23 14.63 -6.31
CA THR A 138 22.15 15.28 -7.27
C THR A 138 21.55 15.41 -8.67
N GLU A 139 20.41 14.78 -8.94
CA GLU A 139 19.79 14.76 -10.26
C GLU A 139 18.38 15.36 -10.23
N ALA A 140 18.35 16.68 -10.11
CA ALA A 140 17.28 17.47 -10.69
C ALA A 140 17.21 17.30 -12.23
N GLU A 141 18.10 16.54 -12.89
CA GLU A 141 18.15 16.40 -14.35
C GLU A 141 18.21 14.99 -14.98
N GLN A 142 18.61 13.90 -14.31
CA GLN A 142 18.79 12.60 -15.02
C GLN A 142 18.39 11.33 -14.25
N GLU A 143 17.18 11.29 -13.68
CA GLU A 143 16.34 10.08 -13.65
C GLU A 143 14.95 10.37 -13.06
N LYS A 144 14.40 11.52 -13.43
CA LYS A 144 12.96 11.73 -13.26
C LYS A 144 12.28 10.68 -14.15
N LEU A 145 11.20 10.05 -13.66
CA LEU A 145 10.07 9.68 -14.50
C LEU A 145 10.00 10.72 -15.63
N SER A 146 10.05 10.28 -16.90
CA SER A 146 10.14 11.20 -18.03
C SER A 146 9.14 12.34 -17.80
N PRO A 147 9.42 13.61 -18.17
CA PRO A 147 8.42 14.67 -18.07
C PRO A 147 7.07 14.26 -18.68
N SER A 148 7.05 13.27 -19.59
CA SER A 148 5.85 12.59 -20.07
C SER A 148 5.11 11.74 -19.02
N ASP A 149 5.80 10.98 -18.17
CA ASP A 149 5.23 10.07 -17.18
C ASP A 149 4.65 10.84 -15.98
N ASN A 150 5.33 11.88 -15.50
CA ASN A 150 4.76 12.78 -14.49
C ASN A 150 3.51 13.48 -15.02
N ARG A 151 3.54 13.96 -16.28
CA ARG A 151 2.34 14.52 -16.94
C ARG A 151 1.23 13.48 -17.06
N ARG A 152 1.56 12.21 -17.34
CA ARG A 152 0.59 11.11 -17.43
C ARG A 152 -0.06 10.82 -16.08
N GLN A 153 0.72 10.73 -15.01
CA GLN A 153 0.22 10.53 -13.65
C GLN A 153 -0.65 11.70 -13.19
N ILE A 154 -0.20 12.95 -13.39
CA ILE A 154 -1.00 14.14 -13.08
C ILE A 154 -2.31 14.16 -13.88
N LYS A 155 -2.26 13.76 -15.16
CA LYS A 155 -3.46 13.65 -16.00
C LYS A 155 -4.42 12.60 -15.45
N GLN A 156 -3.91 11.45 -15.04
CA GLN A 156 -4.71 10.37 -14.46
C GLN A 156 -5.36 10.81 -13.14
N ILE A 157 -4.63 11.50 -12.26
CA ILE A 157 -5.19 12.05 -11.01
C ILE A 157 -6.29 13.07 -11.30
N LYS A 158 -6.11 13.94 -12.31
CA LYS A 158 -7.15 14.90 -12.72
C LYS A 158 -8.39 14.21 -13.30
N GLU A 159 -8.20 13.11 -14.03
CA GLU A 159 -9.28 12.30 -14.58
C GLU A 159 -10.05 11.57 -13.48
N ASP A 160 -9.34 10.95 -12.53
CA ASP A 160 -9.93 10.29 -11.36
C ASP A 160 -10.69 11.27 -10.48
N TYR A 161 -10.11 12.45 -10.18
CA TYR A 161 -10.78 13.53 -9.45
C TYR A 161 -12.06 13.96 -10.16
N ARG A 162 -12.03 14.13 -11.48
CA ARG A 162 -13.20 14.54 -12.26
C ARG A 162 -14.31 13.48 -12.16
N ASN A 163 -13.96 12.21 -12.32
CA ASN A 163 -14.92 11.10 -12.22
C ASN A 163 -15.57 11.03 -10.85
N GLN A 164 -14.78 11.14 -9.77
CA GLN A 164 -15.29 11.10 -8.40
C GLN A 164 -16.12 12.35 -8.06
N SER A 165 -15.71 13.53 -8.53
CA SER A 165 -16.47 14.77 -8.36
C SER A 165 -17.82 14.70 -9.07
N ASP A 166 -17.86 14.15 -10.29
CA ASP A 166 -19.10 13.96 -11.05
C ASP A 166 -20.02 12.92 -10.39
N ASP A 167 -19.48 11.85 -9.80
CA ASP A 167 -20.26 10.87 -9.03
C ASP A 167 -20.86 11.49 -7.75
N LEU A 168 -20.07 12.22 -6.96
CA LEU A 168 -20.56 12.94 -5.79
C LEU A 168 -21.65 13.96 -6.16
N ARG A 169 -21.51 14.66 -7.29
CA ARG A 169 -22.53 15.58 -7.81
C ARG A 169 -23.81 14.84 -8.20
N SER A 170 -23.70 13.64 -8.76
CA SER A 170 -24.84 12.79 -9.07
C SER A 170 -25.57 12.36 -7.80
N GLN A 171 -24.83 11.91 -6.78
CA GLN A 171 -25.38 11.52 -5.47
C GLN A 171 -26.05 12.71 -4.73
N LEU A 172 -25.45 13.90 -4.78
CA LEU A 172 -26.05 15.12 -4.27
C LEU A 172 -27.36 15.43 -5.01
N THR A 173 -27.35 15.34 -6.33
CA THR A 173 -28.56 15.56 -7.16
C THR A 173 -29.67 14.56 -6.81
N GLU A 174 -29.32 13.30 -6.53
CA GLU A 174 -30.27 12.27 -6.13
C GLU A 174 -30.84 12.51 -4.73
N SER A 175 -29.99 12.89 -3.77
CA SER A 175 -30.37 13.23 -2.40
C SER A 175 -31.29 14.45 -2.38
N LEU A 176 -30.97 15.48 -3.17
CA LEU A 176 -31.84 16.63 -3.41
C LEU A 176 -33.12 16.24 -4.14
N SER A 177 -33.06 15.31 -5.10
CA SER A 177 -34.25 14.82 -5.81
C SER A 177 -35.23 14.14 -4.87
N ASN A 178 -34.76 13.28 -3.96
CA ASN A 178 -35.63 12.55 -3.03
C ASN A 178 -36.44 13.47 -2.11
N ILE A 179 -35.92 14.66 -1.81
CA ILE A 179 -36.55 15.61 -0.89
C ILE A 179 -37.32 16.70 -1.64
N LEU A 180 -36.83 17.15 -2.79
CA LEU A 180 -37.37 18.32 -3.50
C LEU A 180 -38.26 17.97 -4.70
N LEU A 181 -38.42 16.68 -5.07
CA LEU A 181 -39.26 16.33 -6.21
C LEU A 181 -40.72 16.68 -5.93
N GLY A 182 -41.30 17.55 -6.77
CA GLY A 182 -42.71 17.92 -6.69
C GLY A 182 -43.04 19.07 -5.73
N GLU A 183 -42.07 19.54 -4.93
CA GLU A 183 -42.22 20.75 -4.14
C GLU A 183 -42.22 22.01 -5.03
N LYS A 184 -42.93 23.05 -4.58
CA LYS A 184 -42.95 24.36 -5.22
C LYS A 184 -42.32 25.38 -4.28
N ILE A 185 -41.29 26.06 -4.78
CA ILE A 185 -40.68 27.17 -4.04
C ILE A 185 -41.40 28.45 -4.48
N PRO A 186 -41.99 29.23 -3.56
CA PRO A 186 -42.75 30.43 -3.89
C PRO A 186 -41.89 31.59 -4.41
N LEU A 187 -40.57 31.47 -4.30
CA LEU A 187 -39.59 32.51 -4.63
C LEU A 187 -38.50 31.93 -5.55
N ASN A 188 -37.84 32.82 -6.28
CA ASN A 188 -36.76 32.44 -7.21
C ASN A 188 -35.53 31.98 -6.43
N VAL A 189 -34.98 30.81 -6.76
CA VAL A 189 -33.65 30.39 -6.32
C VAL A 189 -32.64 30.95 -7.30
N LYS A 190 -31.67 31.70 -6.78
CA LYS A 190 -30.67 32.41 -7.59
C LYS A 190 -29.25 31.93 -7.28
N ASN A 191 -28.39 32.05 -8.28
CA ASN A 191 -26.95 32.05 -8.04
C ASN A 191 -26.55 33.38 -7.39
N SER A 192 -25.85 33.34 -6.26
CA SER A 192 -25.38 34.55 -5.57
C SER A 192 -24.26 35.27 -6.33
N GLU A 193 -23.51 34.58 -7.21
CA GLU A 193 -22.45 35.20 -8.01
C GLU A 193 -22.95 35.77 -9.34
N THR A 194 -23.74 35.02 -10.10
CA THR A 194 -24.17 35.44 -11.45
C THR A 194 -25.54 36.13 -11.46
N GLY A 195 -26.30 36.05 -10.37
CA GLY A 195 -27.67 36.55 -10.31
C GLY A 195 -28.67 35.74 -11.13
N ASP A 196 -28.23 34.66 -11.78
CA ASP A 196 -29.06 33.82 -12.64
C ASP A 196 -30.14 33.08 -11.83
N VAL A 197 -31.35 33.07 -12.36
CA VAL A 197 -32.46 32.31 -11.77
C VAL A 197 -32.31 30.83 -12.14
N ILE A 198 -31.88 30.01 -11.19
CA ILE A 198 -31.72 28.57 -11.35
C ILE A 198 -33.09 27.89 -11.30
N ILE A 199 -33.94 28.27 -10.33
CA ILE A 199 -35.31 27.75 -10.19
C ILE A 199 -36.28 28.94 -10.17
N PRO A 200 -37.15 29.09 -11.19
CA PRO A 200 -38.19 30.10 -11.20
C PRO A 200 -39.24 29.87 -10.10
N ALA A 201 -39.76 30.96 -9.54
CA ALA A 201 -40.83 30.95 -8.55
C ALA A 201 -42.06 30.16 -9.06
N ASN A 202 -42.67 29.37 -8.16
CA ASN A 202 -43.87 28.56 -8.40
C ASN A 202 -43.74 27.48 -9.50
N ARG A 203 -42.53 27.24 -10.02
CA ARG A 203 -42.28 26.15 -10.97
C ARG A 203 -42.04 24.84 -10.22
N LYS A 204 -42.56 23.72 -10.75
CA LYS A 204 -42.24 22.39 -10.24
C LYS A 204 -40.76 22.09 -10.46
N ILE A 205 -40.10 21.60 -9.42
CA ILE A 205 -38.69 21.22 -9.46
C ILE A 205 -38.54 19.96 -10.33
N THR A 206 -37.72 20.05 -11.38
CA THR A 206 -37.37 18.92 -12.26
C THR A 206 -35.93 18.48 -12.03
N LYS A 207 -35.61 17.22 -12.32
CA LYS A 207 -34.25 16.66 -12.20
C LYS A 207 -33.19 17.45 -12.98
N THR A 208 -33.59 18.10 -14.07
CA THR A 208 -32.73 19.00 -14.87
C THR A 208 -32.35 20.29 -14.16
N LEU A 209 -33.26 20.86 -13.36
CA LEU A 209 -32.99 22.06 -12.55
C LEU A 209 -32.14 21.71 -11.31
N LEU A 210 -32.37 20.54 -10.73
CA LEU A 210 -31.54 20.03 -9.62
C LEU A 210 -30.09 19.75 -10.03
N ARG A 211 -29.86 19.26 -11.26
CA ARG A 211 -28.50 19.13 -11.83
C ARG A 211 -27.77 20.47 -11.96
N ARG A 212 -28.50 21.54 -12.31
CA ARG A 212 -27.94 22.89 -12.34
C ARG A 212 -27.65 23.40 -10.93
N LEU A 213 -28.53 23.11 -9.97
CA LEU A 213 -28.33 23.50 -8.57
C LEU A 213 -27.14 22.79 -7.92
N SER A 214 -26.97 21.48 -8.13
CA SER A 214 -25.82 20.72 -7.63
C SER A 214 -24.50 21.15 -8.26
N SER A 215 -24.52 21.66 -9.49
CA SER A 215 -23.34 22.24 -10.14
C SER A 215 -22.88 23.54 -9.50
N VAL A 216 -23.79 24.30 -8.89
CA VAL A 216 -23.55 25.63 -8.30
C VAL A 216 -23.76 25.60 -6.78
N HIS A 217 -23.66 24.42 -6.15
CA HIS A 217 -24.02 24.22 -4.74
C HIS A 217 -23.31 25.18 -3.75
N ARG A 218 -22.13 25.70 -4.10
CA ARG A 218 -21.34 26.66 -3.29
C ARG A 218 -21.94 28.08 -3.24
N TYR A 219 -22.78 28.46 -4.20
CA TYR A 219 -23.26 29.84 -4.40
C TYR A 219 -24.77 29.92 -4.59
N VAL A 220 -25.53 29.10 -3.86
CA VAL A 220 -27.00 29.08 -3.96
C VAL A 220 -27.60 30.01 -2.90
N ASP A 221 -28.33 31.03 -3.36
CA ASP A 221 -29.19 31.83 -2.48
C ASP A 221 -30.62 31.28 -2.55
N ILE A 222 -31.04 30.68 -1.43
CA ILE A 222 -32.40 30.16 -1.25
C ILE A 222 -33.10 31.03 -0.20
N PRO A 223 -34.27 31.61 -0.54
CA PRO A 223 -35.03 32.41 0.40
C PRO A 223 -35.55 31.59 1.59
N PRO A 224 -35.79 32.24 2.76
CA PRO A 224 -36.14 31.55 4.00
C PRO A 224 -37.43 30.75 3.84
N SER A 225 -37.30 29.43 3.97
CA SER A 225 -38.39 28.46 3.89
C SER A 225 -38.02 27.20 4.71
N PRO A 226 -38.98 26.39 5.17
CA PRO A 226 -38.67 25.11 5.83
C PRO A 226 -37.85 24.16 4.95
N VAL A 227 -37.99 24.30 3.63
CA VAL A 227 -37.24 23.56 2.60
C VAL A 227 -35.77 23.99 2.59
N ARG A 228 -35.48 25.28 2.80
CA ARG A 228 -34.11 25.81 2.89
C ARG A 228 -33.27 25.04 3.90
N ILE A 229 -33.79 24.83 5.11
CA ILE A 229 -33.05 24.19 6.21
C ILE A 229 -32.59 22.79 5.78
N LYS A 230 -33.50 21.99 5.22
CA LYS A 230 -33.21 20.64 4.73
C LYS A 230 -32.21 20.62 3.58
N VAL A 231 -32.30 21.59 2.67
CA VAL A 231 -31.38 21.69 1.52
C VAL A 231 -29.97 22.06 1.98
N PHE A 232 -29.84 23.02 2.89
CA PHE A 232 -28.54 23.41 3.44
C PHE A 232 -27.88 22.27 4.22
N GLU A 233 -28.64 21.51 5.02
CA GLU A 233 -28.12 20.33 5.75
C GLU A 233 -27.51 19.28 4.80
N ILE A 234 -28.17 18.99 3.67
CA ILE A 234 -27.66 18.08 2.65
C ILE A 234 -26.43 18.68 1.97
N ILE A 235 -26.48 19.95 1.58
CA ILE A 235 -25.36 20.62 0.92
C ILE A 235 -24.12 20.62 1.81
N GLU A 236 -24.26 20.98 3.09
CA GLU A 236 -23.16 20.99 4.07
C GLU A 236 -22.56 19.60 4.28
N GLY A 237 -23.40 18.56 4.34
CA GLY A 237 -22.93 17.17 4.43
C GLY A 237 -22.12 16.71 3.21
N TYR A 238 -22.44 17.21 2.01
CA TYR A 238 -21.67 16.93 0.79
C TYR A 238 -20.50 17.88 0.59
N GLU A 239 -20.55 19.11 1.13
CA GLU A 239 -19.46 20.09 1.06
C GLU A 239 -18.20 19.55 1.74
N ASN A 240 -18.35 18.92 2.91
CA ASN A 240 -17.24 18.23 3.58
C ASN A 240 -16.64 17.12 2.69
N LYS A 241 -17.47 16.33 2.00
CA LYS A 241 -17.00 15.28 1.07
C LYS A 241 -16.27 15.88 -0.14
N PHE A 242 -16.76 16.99 -0.69
CA PHE A 242 -16.08 17.69 -1.78
C PHE A 242 -14.74 18.28 -1.33
N LYS A 243 -14.68 18.81 -0.10
CA LYS A 243 -13.46 19.34 0.49
C LYS A 243 -12.41 18.24 0.72
N ASP A 244 -12.81 17.10 1.30
CA ASP A 244 -11.92 15.96 1.47
C ASP A 244 -11.34 15.47 0.13
N LEU A 245 -12.16 15.54 -0.93
CA LEU A 245 -11.77 15.15 -2.29
C LEU A 245 -10.85 16.19 -2.98
N ASP A 246 -11.06 17.49 -2.71
CA ASP A 246 -10.14 18.56 -3.11
C ASP A 246 -8.79 18.41 -2.38
N ASP A 247 -8.79 18.17 -1.07
CA ASP A 247 -7.59 17.98 -0.26
C ASP A 247 -6.80 16.73 -0.70
N ASP A 248 -7.47 15.62 -1.01
CA ASP A 248 -6.82 14.40 -1.51
C ASP A 248 -6.16 14.61 -2.89
N ARG A 249 -6.83 15.35 -3.79
CA ARG A 249 -6.23 15.75 -5.08
C ARG A 249 -4.97 16.57 -4.86
N ASP A 250 -5.04 17.59 -4.02
CA ASP A 250 -3.93 18.51 -3.80
C ASP A 250 -2.74 17.79 -3.16
N ARG A 251 -2.99 16.92 -2.17
CA ARG A 251 -1.94 16.04 -1.60
C ARG A 251 -1.28 15.14 -2.64
N LYS A 252 -2.06 14.52 -3.54
CA LYS A 252 -1.53 13.64 -4.59
C LYS A 252 -0.71 14.40 -5.63
N ILE A 253 -1.13 15.61 -5.98
CA ILE A 253 -0.38 16.49 -6.90
C ILE A 253 0.91 16.96 -6.23
N GLU A 254 0.83 17.47 -4.99
CA GLU A 254 2.00 17.93 -4.23
C GLU A 254 3.03 16.83 -4.02
N ALA A 255 2.60 15.59 -3.75
CA ALA A 255 3.50 14.44 -3.61
C ALA A 255 4.28 14.14 -4.90
N ILE A 256 3.67 14.35 -6.07
CA ILE A 256 4.34 14.17 -7.36
C ILE A 256 5.28 15.35 -7.66
N GLU A 257 4.87 16.57 -7.32
CA GLU A 257 5.62 17.79 -7.61
C GLU A 257 6.85 17.95 -6.70
N HIS A 258 6.72 17.67 -5.41
CA HIS A 258 7.80 17.82 -4.42
C HIS A 258 8.68 16.58 -4.33
N GLY A 259 8.22 15.44 -4.84
CA GLY A 259 8.89 14.15 -4.68
C GLY A 259 8.97 13.72 -3.22
N ASP A 260 9.68 12.64 -2.96
CA ASP A 260 9.93 12.18 -1.60
C ASP A 260 10.98 13.06 -0.90
N PRO A 261 10.76 13.48 0.36
CA PRO A 261 11.74 14.28 1.09
C PRO A 261 13.03 13.47 1.25
N ILE A 262 14.13 14.01 0.72
CA ILE A 262 15.46 13.45 0.90
C ILE A 262 16.05 14.08 2.16
N ASP A 263 16.49 13.25 3.12
CA ASP A 263 17.21 13.71 4.31
C ASP A 263 18.39 14.62 3.96
N GLN A 264 18.60 15.69 4.74
CA GLN A 264 19.76 16.55 4.55
C GLN A 264 21.06 15.74 4.70
N GLY A 265 21.77 15.54 3.60
CA GLY A 265 23.01 14.75 3.53
C GLY A 265 22.89 13.40 2.81
N ALA A 266 21.66 12.98 2.46
CA ALA A 266 21.43 11.81 1.62
C ALA A 266 21.71 12.16 0.14
N ILE A 267 22.52 11.35 -0.53
CA ILE A 267 22.85 11.46 -1.95
C ILE A 267 21.81 10.69 -2.77
N LYS A 268 21.49 9.47 -2.33
CA LYS A 268 20.56 8.57 -3.01
C LYS A 268 19.84 7.70 -1.96
N ASN A 269 18.54 7.52 -2.09
CA ASN A 269 17.73 6.62 -1.31
C ASN A 269 17.07 5.60 -2.25
N VAL A 270 17.15 4.32 -1.89
CA VAL A 270 16.55 3.23 -2.65
C VAL A 270 15.64 2.46 -1.72
N ARG A 271 14.37 2.38 -2.11
CA ARG A 271 13.32 1.59 -1.44
C ARG A 271 12.95 0.40 -2.30
N VAL A 272 12.98 -0.78 -1.72
CA VAL A 272 12.69 -2.06 -2.38
C VAL A 272 11.47 -2.67 -1.70
N PHE A 273 10.43 -2.94 -2.48
CA PHE A 273 9.22 -3.60 -2.01
C PHE A 273 9.29 -5.09 -2.32
N VAL A 274 9.33 -5.92 -1.28
CA VAL A 274 9.36 -7.38 -1.40
C VAL A 274 8.03 -7.94 -0.96
N ALA A 275 7.34 -8.64 -1.87
CA ALA A 275 6.14 -9.37 -1.53
C ALA A 275 6.47 -10.80 -1.11
N LYS A 276 5.95 -11.19 0.04
CA LYS A 276 5.97 -12.57 0.52
C LYS A 276 4.55 -13.13 0.58
N LYS A 277 4.38 -14.37 0.12
CA LYS A 277 3.16 -15.15 0.36
C LYS A 277 3.32 -15.87 1.68
N GLN A 278 2.44 -15.56 2.63
CA GLN A 278 2.42 -16.20 3.93
C GLN A 278 1.22 -17.14 3.98
N LYS A 279 1.50 -18.44 3.94
CA LYS A 279 0.51 -19.48 4.20
C LYS A 279 0.30 -19.62 5.69
N ILE A 280 -0.90 -20.07 6.08
CA ILE A 280 -1.21 -20.44 7.45
C ILE A 280 -0.29 -21.56 7.96
N ARG A 281 0.18 -21.44 9.20
CA ARG A 281 1.11 -22.37 9.86
C ARG A 281 0.64 -22.71 11.26
N VAL A 282 1.21 -23.78 11.81
CA VAL A 282 1.06 -24.10 13.24
C VAL A 282 1.59 -22.93 14.07
N GLY A 283 0.81 -22.51 15.07
CA GLY A 283 1.08 -21.34 15.90
C GLY A 283 0.35 -20.07 15.44
N ASP A 284 -0.22 -20.04 14.23
CA ASP A 284 -0.99 -18.90 13.78
C ASP A 284 -2.30 -18.77 14.57
N LYS A 285 -2.71 -17.53 14.83
CA LYS A 285 -3.92 -17.24 15.58
C LYS A 285 -5.09 -17.02 14.63
N MET A 286 -6.20 -17.71 14.89
CA MET A 286 -7.46 -17.53 14.18
C MET A 286 -8.56 -17.04 15.12
N ALA A 287 -9.56 -16.36 14.55
CA ALA A 287 -10.74 -15.95 15.29
C ALA A 287 -11.99 -16.02 14.41
N GLY A 288 -13.11 -16.43 15.00
CA GLY A 288 -14.42 -16.34 14.38
C GLY A 288 -15.12 -15.00 14.68
N ARG A 289 -16.26 -14.78 14.00
CA ARG A 289 -17.04 -13.54 14.13
C ARG A 289 -17.76 -13.39 15.48
N HIS A 290 -17.86 -14.48 16.24
CA HIS A 290 -18.54 -14.52 17.54
C HIS A 290 -17.57 -14.41 18.73
N GLY A 291 -16.32 -14.01 18.48
CA GLY A 291 -15.32 -13.80 19.53
C GLY A 291 -14.59 -15.06 19.98
N ASN A 292 -14.90 -16.23 19.41
CA ASN A 292 -14.11 -17.45 19.57
C ASN A 292 -12.73 -17.25 18.94
N LYS A 293 -11.68 -17.41 19.73
CA LYS A 293 -10.28 -17.25 19.31
C LYS A 293 -9.59 -18.58 19.51
N GLY A 294 -8.60 -18.86 18.68
CA GLY A 294 -7.80 -20.05 18.84
C GLY A 294 -6.48 -19.99 18.12
N VAL A 295 -5.62 -20.94 18.42
CA VAL A 295 -4.31 -21.09 17.79
C VAL A 295 -4.30 -22.39 17.00
N VAL A 296 -3.76 -22.36 15.79
CA VAL A 296 -3.59 -23.55 14.97
C VAL A 296 -2.57 -24.46 15.64
N ALA A 297 -3.03 -25.57 16.23
CA ALA A 297 -2.16 -26.48 16.96
C ALA A 297 -1.55 -27.54 16.04
N LYS A 298 -2.29 -27.98 15.02
CA LYS A 298 -1.81 -28.97 14.06
C LYS A 298 -2.53 -28.85 12.73
N ILE A 299 -1.76 -29.12 11.67
CA ILE A 299 -2.26 -29.33 10.33
C ILE A 299 -2.36 -30.85 10.13
N VAL A 300 -3.55 -31.33 9.77
CA VAL A 300 -3.88 -32.75 9.66
C VAL A 300 -4.08 -33.11 8.18
N ALA A 301 -3.58 -34.27 7.76
CA ALA A 301 -3.76 -34.76 6.39
C ALA A 301 -5.25 -34.98 6.08
N GLU A 302 -5.65 -34.84 4.82
CA GLU A 302 -7.07 -34.85 4.43
C GLU A 302 -7.74 -36.19 4.71
N GLU A 303 -7.01 -37.29 4.54
CA GLU A 303 -7.42 -38.66 4.81
C GLU A 303 -7.62 -38.95 6.30
N ASP A 304 -6.99 -38.17 7.17
CA ASP A 304 -7.09 -38.28 8.63
C ASP A 304 -8.19 -37.39 9.21
N MET A 305 -8.82 -36.54 8.40
CA MET A 305 -9.92 -35.67 8.84
C MET A 305 -11.23 -36.46 8.93
N PRO A 306 -12.12 -36.13 9.88
CA PRO A 306 -13.48 -36.63 9.88
C PRO A 306 -14.18 -36.29 8.56
N CYS A 307 -14.93 -37.25 7.99
CA CYS A 307 -15.68 -37.04 6.77
C CYS A 307 -17.19 -37.08 7.01
N LEU A 308 -17.93 -36.36 6.18
CA LEU A 308 -19.37 -36.48 6.06
C LEU A 308 -19.76 -37.81 5.36
N PRO A 309 -21.03 -38.23 5.42
CA PRO A 309 -21.49 -39.48 4.78
C PRO A 309 -21.27 -39.55 3.26
N ASP A 310 -21.13 -38.40 2.59
CA ASP A 310 -20.82 -38.28 1.17
C ASP A 310 -19.31 -38.39 0.87
N GLY A 311 -18.47 -38.55 1.90
CA GLY A 311 -17.02 -38.63 1.80
C GLY A 311 -16.31 -37.28 1.89
N THR A 312 -17.03 -36.15 2.03
CA THR A 312 -16.40 -34.82 2.11
C THR A 312 -15.67 -34.64 3.45
N PRO A 313 -14.34 -34.39 3.47
CA PRO A 313 -13.60 -34.17 4.70
C PRO A 313 -13.89 -32.79 5.31
N VAL A 314 -13.89 -32.73 6.64
CA VAL A 314 -13.98 -31.48 7.41
C VAL A 314 -12.69 -30.66 7.23
N GLU A 315 -12.81 -29.34 7.26
CA GLU A 315 -11.71 -28.42 7.00
C GLU A 315 -11.13 -27.82 8.30
N LEU A 316 -11.96 -27.65 9.33
CA LEU A 316 -11.57 -27.11 10.64
C LEU A 316 -12.24 -27.91 11.76
N ILE A 317 -11.48 -28.31 12.79
CA ILE A 317 -12.03 -28.91 14.01
C ILE A 317 -11.77 -27.97 15.18
N ILE A 318 -12.83 -27.65 15.91
CA ILE A 318 -12.83 -26.81 17.11
C ILE A 318 -13.39 -27.64 18.27
N ASP A 319 -12.91 -27.38 19.49
CA ASP A 319 -13.50 -27.98 20.67
C ASP A 319 -14.96 -27.54 20.87
N SER A 320 -15.81 -28.48 21.25
CA SER A 320 -17.20 -28.20 21.61
C SER A 320 -17.32 -27.57 23.00
N HIS A 321 -16.34 -27.77 23.89
CA HIS A 321 -16.41 -27.27 25.27
C HIS A 321 -16.29 -25.74 25.38
N GLY A 322 -15.79 -25.07 24.35
CA GLY A 322 -15.73 -23.60 24.29
C GLY A 322 -17.09 -22.93 23.98
N ILE A 323 -18.13 -23.71 23.69
CA ILE A 323 -19.50 -23.23 23.43
C ILE A 323 -20.42 -23.93 24.45
N PRO A 324 -20.89 -23.21 25.49
CA PRO A 324 -21.70 -23.80 26.56
C PRO A 324 -23.09 -24.27 26.12
#